data_AF-A0A7L9BK90-F1
#
_entry.id   AF-A0A7L9BK90-F1
#
_cell.length_a   1.000
_cell.length_b   1.000
_cell.length_c   1.000
_cell.angle_alpha   90.00
_cell.angle_beta   90.00
_cell.angle_gamma   90.00
#
_symmetry.space_group_name_H-M   'P 1'
#
loop_
_entity.id
_entity.type
_entity.pdbx_description
1 polymer ?
#
loop_
_entity_poly.entity_id
_entity_poly.type
_entity_poly.pdbx_seq_one_letter_code
_entity_poly.pdbx_strand_id
1 'polypeptide(L)'
;MDQADAIGEALNVWVPIGFGAIFALAGGIMFAQIERTARSASSWAVTRGVIRRSEIRFQHNPSNTTGGCWVPVIEYDFEVAGELRHGDRIAPAGDMGLSIKSIVEAKIAPYDVNDVVEVRYDPKDPARCCLEVTRDGVPVALGLLAVGLTFAGYHAAKHFL
;
A
#
# COMPACT_ATOMS: atom_id res chain seq x y z
N MET A 1 34.09 -28.07 20.09
CA MET A 1 33.18 -27.19 19.34
C MET A 1 33.66 -25.78 19.63
N ASP A 2 34.19 -25.09 18.62
CA ASP A 2 34.77 -23.77 18.81
C ASP A 2 33.67 -22.76 19.16
N GLN A 3 33.98 -21.78 20.00
CA GLN A 3 33.00 -20.76 20.39
C GLN A 3 32.52 -19.96 19.16
N ALA A 4 33.37 -19.84 18.14
CA ALA A 4 33.03 -19.24 16.85
C ALA A 4 31.97 -20.04 16.08
N ASP A 5 32.03 -21.38 16.12
CA ASP A 5 31.08 -22.26 15.42
C ASP A 5 29.69 -22.17 16.05
N ALA A 6 29.61 -22.14 17.38
CA ALA A 6 28.35 -22.02 18.11
C ALA A 6 27.62 -20.69 17.84
N ILE A 7 28.37 -19.60 17.69
CA ILE A 7 27.81 -18.27 17.34
C ILE A 7 27.35 -18.25 15.88
N GLY A 8 28.13 -18.86 14.97
CA GLY A 8 27.77 -18.96 13.55
C GLY A 8 26.47 -19.74 13.33
N GLU A 9 26.30 -20.87 14.01
CA GLU A 9 25.05 -21.65 13.94
C GLU A 9 23.87 -20.89 14.52
N ALA A 10 24.04 -20.27 15.70
CA ALA A 10 22.98 -19.47 16.31
C ALA A 10 22.52 -18.32 15.40
N LEU A 11 23.45 -17.59 14.79
CA LEU A 11 23.13 -16.50 13.87
C LEU A 11 22.38 -16.99 12.63
N ASN A 12 22.75 -18.14 12.08
CA ASN A 12 22.11 -18.70 10.89
C ASN A 12 20.67 -19.17 11.14
N VAL A 13 20.25 -19.32 12.40
CA VAL A 13 18.90 -19.69 12.82
C VAL A 13 18.08 -18.48 13.24
N TRP A 14 18.63 -17.64 14.12
CA TRP A 14 17.88 -16.53 14.71
C TRP A 14 17.69 -15.36 13.74
N VAL A 15 18.65 -15.11 12.85
CA VAL A 15 18.53 -14.03 11.83
C VAL A 15 17.35 -14.26 10.88
N PRO A 16 17.20 -15.41 10.19
CA PRO A 16 16.07 -15.64 9.29
C PRO A 16 14.72 -15.71 10.02
N ILE A 17 14.66 -16.24 11.25
CA ILE A 17 13.45 -16.20 12.08
C ILE A 17 13.06 -14.75 12.41
N GLY A 18 14.03 -13.92 12.78
CA GLY A 18 13.83 -12.50 13.04
C GLY A 18 13.28 -11.75 11.82
N PHE A 19 13.88 -11.96 10.64
CA PHE A 19 13.37 -11.38 9.39
C PHE A 19 11.95 -11.89 9.07
N GLY A 20 11.71 -13.19 9.19
CA GLY A 20 10.40 -13.79 8.95
C GLY A 20 9.30 -13.19 9.84
N ALA A 21 9.58 -13.01 11.13
CA ALA A 21 8.65 -12.38 12.07
C ALA A 21 8.35 -10.92 11.70
N ILE A 22 9.35 -10.15 11.26
CA ILE A 22 9.18 -8.76 10.82
C ILE A 22 8.27 -8.70 9.58
N PHE A 23 8.52 -9.55 8.56
CA PHE A 23 7.68 -9.58 7.36
C PHE A 23 6.23 -9.99 7.66
N ALA A 24 6.04 -10.98 8.54
CA ALA A 24 4.71 -11.40 8.96
C ALA A 24 3.96 -10.29 9.73
N LEU A 25 4.64 -9.61 10.67
CA LEU A 25 4.05 -8.49 11.41
C LEU A 25 3.70 -7.32 10.47
N ALA A 26 4.60 -6.95 9.56
CA ALA A 26 4.37 -5.88 8.60
C ALA A 26 3.18 -6.19 7.68
N GLY A 27 3.11 -7.40 7.11
CA GLY A 27 1.99 -7.83 6.27
C GLY A 27 0.66 -7.87 7.04
N GLY A 28 0.67 -8.34 8.29
CA GLY A 28 -0.53 -8.37 9.15
C GLY A 28 -1.05 -6.97 9.51
N ILE A 29 -0.15 -6.04 9.89
CA ILE A 29 -0.49 -4.65 10.17
C ILE A 29 -1.06 -3.98 8.92
N MET A 30 -0.42 -4.17 7.77
CA MET A 30 -0.85 -3.60 6.50
C MET A 30 -2.25 -4.13 6.09
N PHE A 31 -2.50 -5.44 6.21
CA PHE A 31 -3.82 -6.03 5.94
C PHE A 31 -4.89 -5.43 6.85
N ALA A 32 -4.61 -5.32 8.15
CA ALA A 32 -5.55 -4.75 9.12
C ALA A 32 -5.86 -3.28 8.83
N GLN A 33 -4.86 -2.49 8.40
CA GLN A 33 -5.04 -1.11 7.98
C GLN A 33 -5.97 -1.01 6.76
N ILE A 34 -5.71 -1.81 5.72
CA ILE A 34 -6.53 -1.81 4.50
C ILE A 34 -7.98 -2.18 4.82
N GLU A 35 -8.21 -3.24 5.61
CA GLU A 35 -9.56 -3.69 5.94
C GLU A 35 -10.31 -2.67 6.81
N ARG A 36 -9.63 -2.06 7.80
CA ARG A 36 -10.23 -1.01 8.64
C ARG A 36 -10.61 0.21 7.83
N THR A 37 -9.73 0.64 6.93
CA THR A 37 -9.93 1.79 6.08
C THR A 37 -11.02 1.54 5.05
N ALA A 38 -11.03 0.37 4.40
CA ALA A 38 -12.10 -0.01 3.47
C ALA A 38 -13.47 -0.10 4.17
N ARG A 39 -13.52 -0.68 5.37
CA ARG A 39 -14.77 -0.75 6.15
C ARG A 39 -15.26 0.65 6.56
N SER A 40 -14.37 1.52 7.01
CA SER A 40 -14.72 2.91 7.35
C SER A 40 -15.17 3.69 6.13
N ALA A 41 -14.42 3.60 5.02
CA ALA A 41 -14.70 4.29 3.76
C ALA A 41 -16.02 3.86 3.10
N SER A 42 -16.49 2.64 3.36
CA SER A 42 -17.83 2.21 2.92
C SER A 42 -18.97 3.04 3.51
N SER A 43 -18.76 3.64 4.70
CA SER A 43 -19.73 4.49 5.41
C SER A 43 -19.48 5.99 5.28
N TRP A 44 -18.44 6.38 4.56
CA TRP A 44 -18.09 7.79 4.35
C TRP A 44 -19.12 8.51 3.48
N ALA A 45 -19.26 9.82 3.73
CA ALA A 45 -20.15 10.66 2.94
C ALA A 45 -19.61 10.79 1.52
N VAL A 46 -20.53 10.91 0.56
CA VAL A 46 -20.22 11.02 -0.86
C VAL A 46 -20.55 12.43 -1.34
N THR A 47 -19.63 13.06 -2.06
CA THR A 47 -19.84 14.33 -2.75
C THR A 47 -19.34 14.22 -4.18
N ARG A 48 -19.68 15.20 -5.02
CA ARG A 48 -19.16 15.28 -6.38
C ARG A 48 -17.88 16.10 -6.37
N GLY A 49 -16.85 15.56 -7.01
CA GLY A 49 -15.60 16.27 -7.28
C GLY A 49 -15.33 16.35 -8.77
N VAL A 50 -14.37 17.20 -9.13
CA VAL A 50 -13.89 17.38 -10.51
C VAL A 50 -12.40 17.12 -10.55
N ILE A 51 -11.97 16.25 -11.45
CA ILE A 51 -10.55 15.98 -11.64
C ILE A 51 -9.86 17.19 -12.27
N ARG A 52 -8.82 17.68 -11.62
CA ARG A 52 -7.96 18.77 -12.09
C ARG A 52 -6.70 18.26 -12.77
N ARG A 53 -6.20 17.12 -12.30
CA ARG A 53 -4.98 16.51 -12.83
C ARG A 53 -5.13 15.00 -12.85
N SER A 54 -4.70 14.42 -13.96
CA SER A 54 -4.58 12.98 -14.13
C SER A 54 -3.35 12.72 -14.98
N GLU A 55 -2.28 12.25 -14.34
CA GLU A 55 -1.02 11.94 -15.02
C GLU A 55 -0.32 10.75 -14.38
N ILE A 56 0.64 10.17 -15.10
CA ILE A 56 1.51 9.13 -14.57
C ILE A 56 2.91 9.69 -14.43
N ARG A 57 3.48 9.58 -13.22
CA ARG A 57 4.82 10.07 -12.92
C ARG A 57 5.77 8.91 -12.68
N PHE A 58 6.94 8.95 -13.31
CA PHE A 58 8.04 8.07 -12.92
C PHE A 58 8.78 8.68 -11.72
N GLN A 59 8.76 7.99 -10.58
CA GLN A 59 9.60 8.32 -9.44
C GLN A 59 10.88 7.49 -9.49
N HIS A 60 12.01 8.18 -9.63
CA HIS A 60 13.32 7.57 -9.48
C HIS A 60 13.66 7.43 -8.00
N ASN A 61 14.15 6.26 -7.58
CA ASN A 61 14.61 6.08 -6.21
C ASN A 61 16.07 6.54 -6.10
N PRO A 62 16.36 7.66 -5.41
CA PRO A 62 17.72 8.20 -5.32
C PRO A 62 18.70 7.27 -4.58
N SER A 63 18.20 6.29 -3.82
CA SER A 63 19.02 5.31 -3.08
C SER A 63 19.41 4.07 -3.89
N ASN A 64 18.88 3.87 -5.09
CA ASN A 64 19.15 2.69 -5.91
C ASN A 64 19.33 3.07 -7.39
N THR A 65 20.56 2.99 -7.89
CA THR A 65 20.98 3.44 -9.24
C THR A 65 20.25 2.72 -10.39
N THR A 66 19.50 1.64 -10.12
CA THR A 66 18.92 0.76 -11.15
C THR A 66 17.39 0.70 -11.16
N GLY A 67 16.68 1.44 -10.28
CA GLY A 67 15.22 1.27 -10.14
C GLY A 67 14.40 2.55 -9.91
N GLY A 68 13.21 2.58 -10.51
CA GLY A 68 12.15 3.55 -10.22
C GLY A 68 10.77 2.89 -10.32
N CYS A 69 9.73 3.61 -9.90
CA CYS A 69 8.35 3.17 -9.98
C CYS A 69 7.48 4.21 -10.69
N TRP A 70 6.44 3.73 -11.36
CA TRP A 70 5.39 4.57 -11.92
C TRP A 70 4.34 4.80 -10.83
N VAL A 71 3.98 6.06 -10.60
CA VAL A 71 3.01 6.48 -9.60
C VAL A 71 1.87 7.21 -10.32
N PRO A 72 0.60 6.82 -10.09
CA PRO A 72 -0.52 7.59 -10.59
C PRO A 72 -0.61 8.89 -9.78
N VAL A 73 -0.72 10.02 -10.47
CA VAL A 73 -0.92 11.33 -9.86
C VAL A 73 -2.30 11.79 -10.28
N ILE A 74 -3.22 11.80 -9.32
CA ILE A 74 -4.56 12.36 -9.50
C ILE A 74 -4.71 13.53 -8.54
N GLU A 75 -5.29 14.63 -9.00
CA GLU A 75 -5.68 15.76 -8.16
C GLU A 75 -7.12 16.12 -8.53
N TYR A 76 -7.98 16.26 -7.54
CA TYR A 76 -9.39 16.61 -7.73
C TYR A 76 -9.85 17.61 -6.70
N ASP A 77 -10.79 18.46 -7.12
CA ASP A 77 -11.44 19.43 -6.25
C ASP A 77 -12.83 18.93 -5.89
N PHE A 78 -13.25 19.12 -4.65
CA PHE A 78 -14.58 18.78 -4.18
C PHE A 78 -15.05 19.77 -3.13
N GLU A 79 -16.36 19.87 -2.96
CA GLU A 79 -16.95 20.80 -1.98
C GLU A 79 -17.51 20.04 -0.79
N VAL A 80 -17.18 20.53 0.41
CA VAL A 80 -17.74 20.05 1.67
C VAL A 80 -18.28 21.24 2.44
N ALA A 81 -19.59 21.27 2.64
CA ALA A 81 -20.27 22.31 3.41
C ALA A 81 -19.97 23.77 2.98
N GLY A 82 -19.83 24.02 1.66
CA GLY A 82 -19.50 25.35 1.14
C GLY A 82 -18.00 25.65 1.02
N GLU A 83 -17.13 24.75 1.50
CA GLU A 83 -15.68 24.90 1.40
C GLU A 83 -15.11 24.03 0.29
N LEU A 84 -14.34 24.64 -0.61
CA LEU A 84 -13.55 23.93 -1.61
C LEU A 84 -12.39 23.20 -0.91
N ARG A 85 -12.29 21.90 -1.21
CA ARG A 85 -11.25 20.99 -0.71
C ARG A 85 -10.56 20.32 -1.89
N HIS A 86 -9.32 19.91 -1.66
CA HIS A 86 -8.49 19.24 -2.65
C HIS A 86 -8.18 17.83 -2.16
N GLY A 87 -8.23 16.86 -3.06
CA GLY A 87 -7.87 15.48 -2.78
C GLY A 87 -6.94 14.93 -3.85
N ASP A 88 -6.11 13.96 -3.46
CA ASP A 88 -5.01 13.45 -4.26
C ASP A 88 -4.92 11.91 -4.25
N ARG A 89 -6.01 11.22 -3.91
CA ARG A 89 -6.01 9.76 -3.68
C ARG A 89 -7.13 9.04 -4.41
N ILE A 90 -6.79 7.98 -5.12
CA ILE A 90 -7.78 7.06 -5.70
C ILE A 90 -8.28 6.11 -4.61
N ALA A 91 -7.37 5.47 -3.87
CA ALA A 91 -7.72 4.53 -2.79
C ALA A 91 -7.48 5.11 -1.38
N PRO A 92 -8.30 4.74 -0.37
CA PRO A 92 -8.19 5.34 0.97
C PRO A 92 -6.96 4.86 1.75
N ALA A 93 -6.36 3.73 1.36
CA ALA A 93 -5.06 3.27 1.87
C ALA A 93 -3.86 3.93 1.14
N GLY A 94 -4.11 4.82 0.18
CA GLY A 94 -3.10 5.45 -0.66
C GLY A 94 -2.84 4.70 -1.97
N ASP A 95 -2.23 5.39 -2.93
CA ASP A 95 -1.90 4.84 -4.23
C ASP A 95 -0.47 4.32 -4.25
N MET A 96 -0.33 3.02 -4.48
CA MET A 96 0.96 2.35 -4.53
C MET A 96 1.58 2.54 -5.92
N GLY A 97 2.80 3.07 -5.95
CA GLY A 97 3.62 3.08 -7.16
C GLY A 97 4.06 1.66 -7.52
N LEU A 98 3.95 1.31 -8.80
CA LEU A 98 4.33 0.00 -9.33
C LEU A 98 5.43 0.14 -10.38
N SER A 99 6.32 -0.84 -10.47
CA SER A 99 7.36 -0.88 -11.51
C SER A 99 6.79 -1.15 -12.90
N ILE A 100 5.56 -1.66 -12.99
CA ILE A 100 4.88 -2.01 -14.23
C ILE A 100 3.96 -0.85 -14.65
N LYS A 101 4.36 -0.11 -15.70
CA LYS A 101 3.64 1.07 -16.19
C LYS A 101 2.19 0.77 -16.59
N SER A 102 1.94 -0.35 -17.28
CA SER A 102 0.62 -0.69 -17.82
C SER A 102 -0.45 -0.90 -16.74
N ILE A 103 -0.06 -1.37 -15.55
CA ILE A 103 -0.99 -1.53 -14.42
C ILE A 103 -1.38 -0.15 -13.88
N VAL A 104 -0.43 0.78 -13.82
CA VAL A 104 -0.68 2.16 -13.37
C VAL A 104 -1.53 2.91 -14.41
N GLU A 105 -1.26 2.71 -15.69
CA GLU A 105 -2.09 3.23 -16.79
C GLU A 105 -3.53 2.73 -16.69
N ALA A 106 -3.74 1.43 -16.52
CA ALA A 106 -5.09 0.87 -16.39
C ALA A 106 -5.85 1.43 -15.18
N LYS A 107 -5.14 1.76 -14.09
CA LYS A 107 -5.75 2.32 -12.88
C LYS A 107 -6.16 3.78 -13.04
N ILE A 108 -5.41 4.58 -13.80
CA ILE A 108 -5.70 6.00 -14.00
C ILE A 108 -6.55 6.26 -15.26
N ALA A 109 -6.60 5.32 -16.21
CA ALA A 109 -7.35 5.44 -17.45
C ALA A 109 -8.85 5.81 -17.31
N PRO A 110 -9.57 5.44 -16.24
CA PRO A 110 -10.95 5.87 -16.06
C PRO A 110 -11.13 7.34 -15.65
N TYR A 111 -10.03 8.06 -15.40
CA TYR A 111 -10.04 9.39 -14.78
C TYR A 111 -9.44 10.44 -15.72
N ASP A 112 -10.28 11.11 -16.50
CA ASP A 112 -9.83 12.21 -17.35
C ASP A 112 -9.96 13.57 -16.66
N VAL A 113 -9.16 14.55 -17.12
CA VAL A 113 -9.22 15.91 -16.59
C VAL A 113 -10.58 16.55 -16.93
N ASN A 114 -11.20 17.16 -15.92
CA ASN A 114 -12.57 17.70 -15.91
C ASN A 114 -13.69 16.66 -15.77
N ASP A 115 -13.37 15.37 -15.56
CA ASP A 115 -14.40 14.40 -15.24
C ASP A 115 -15.00 14.66 -13.85
N VAL A 116 -16.31 14.44 -13.77
CA VAL A 116 -17.06 14.49 -12.52
C VAL A 116 -17.02 13.11 -11.89
N VAL A 117 -16.42 13.03 -10.71
CA VAL A 117 -16.23 11.78 -9.96
C VAL A 117 -16.92 11.83 -8.61
N GLU A 118 -17.29 10.66 -8.10
CA GLU A 118 -17.76 10.53 -6.73
C GLU A 118 -16.56 10.52 -5.79
N VAL A 119 -16.48 11.52 -4.91
CA VAL A 119 -15.46 11.62 -3.87
C VAL A 119 -16.08 11.19 -2.57
N ARG A 120 -15.51 10.16 -1.95
CA ARG A 120 -15.85 9.75 -0.59
C ARG A 120 -14.93 10.47 0.38
N TYR A 121 -15.48 11.04 1.44
CA TYR A 121 -14.70 11.74 2.46
C TYR A 121 -15.17 11.39 3.87
N ASP A 122 -14.24 11.39 4.82
CA ASP A 122 -14.57 11.23 6.24
C ASP A 122 -15.25 12.51 6.76
N PRO A 123 -16.52 12.48 7.21
CA PRO A 123 -17.20 13.66 7.74
C PRO A 123 -16.52 14.26 8.97
N LYS A 124 -15.73 13.48 9.71
CA LYS A 124 -14.97 13.95 10.88
C LYS A 124 -13.61 14.54 10.50
N ASP A 125 -13.07 14.16 9.35
CA ASP A 125 -11.78 14.60 8.83
C ASP A 125 -11.81 14.68 7.29
N PRO A 126 -12.32 15.79 6.69
CA PRO A 126 -12.49 15.92 5.25
C PRO A 126 -11.19 15.82 4.43
N ALA A 127 -10.02 15.91 5.08
CA ALA A 127 -8.74 15.67 4.42
C ALA A 127 -8.55 14.19 4.04
N ARG A 128 -9.27 13.28 4.71
CA ARG A 128 -9.35 11.86 4.32
C ARG A 128 -10.42 11.71 3.27
N CYS A 129 -10.00 11.71 2.01
CA CYS A 129 -10.86 11.45 0.88
C CYS A 129 -10.26 10.41 -0.08
N CYS A 130 -11.12 9.74 -0.83
CA CYS A 130 -10.75 8.79 -1.88
C CYS A 130 -11.84 8.70 -2.95
N LEU A 131 -11.47 8.33 -4.17
CA LEU A 131 -12.41 8.08 -5.26
C LEU A 131 -13.05 6.68 -5.17
N GLU A 132 -12.27 5.68 -4.76
CA GLU A 132 -12.72 4.29 -4.72
C GLU A 132 -12.41 3.62 -3.38
N VAL A 133 -13.30 2.74 -2.93
CA VAL A 133 -13.06 1.87 -1.79
C VAL A 133 -12.41 0.56 -2.29
N THR A 134 -11.20 0.63 -2.83
CA THR A 134 -10.48 -0.57 -3.29
C THR A 134 -9.68 -1.23 -2.18
N ARG A 135 -9.41 -2.52 -2.38
CA ARG A 135 -8.58 -3.37 -1.52
C ARG A 135 -7.25 -3.74 -2.18
N ASP A 136 -6.73 -2.86 -3.04
CA ASP A 136 -5.59 -3.14 -3.93
C ASP A 136 -4.30 -3.57 -3.20
N GLY A 137 -4.12 -3.17 -1.93
CA GLY A 137 -2.96 -3.55 -1.12
C GLY A 137 -3.03 -4.97 -0.53
N VAL A 138 -4.17 -5.66 -0.62
CA VAL A 138 -4.35 -6.99 0.01
C VAL A 138 -3.37 -8.05 -0.55
N PRO A 139 -3.14 -8.18 -1.87
CA PRO A 139 -2.19 -9.15 -2.40
C PRO A 139 -0.76 -8.95 -1.88
N VAL A 140 -0.33 -7.69 -1.73
CA VAL A 140 1.00 -7.35 -1.19
C VAL A 140 1.09 -7.71 0.29
N ALA A 141 0.04 -7.39 1.07
CA ALA A 141 -0.02 -7.74 2.49
C ALA A 141 0.03 -9.27 2.70
N LEU A 142 -0.71 -10.03 1.87
CA LEU A 142 -0.68 -11.50 1.88
C LEU A 142 0.69 -12.05 1.45
N GLY A 143 1.35 -11.44 0.48
CA GLY A 143 2.70 -11.80 0.06
C GLY A 143 3.72 -11.68 1.20
N LEU A 144 3.71 -10.55 1.91
CA LEU A 144 4.59 -10.32 3.07
C LEU A 144 4.32 -11.33 4.19
N LEU A 145 3.05 -11.65 4.45
CA LEU A 145 2.66 -12.68 5.41
C LEU A 145 3.18 -14.06 5.01
N ALA A 146 3.00 -14.47 3.75
CA ALA A 146 3.45 -15.76 3.25
C ALA A 146 4.98 -15.91 3.28
N VAL A 147 5.72 -14.87 2.91
CA VAL A 147 7.18 -14.83 3.02
C VAL A 147 7.61 -14.98 4.48
N GLY A 148 6.97 -14.25 5.39
CA GLY A 148 7.28 -14.35 6.82
C GLY A 148 7.06 -15.76 7.39
N LEU A 149 5.94 -16.39 7.03
CA LEU A 149 5.59 -17.73 7.51
C LEU A 149 6.47 -18.84 6.90
N THR A 150 6.87 -18.71 5.64
CA THR A 150 7.76 -19.70 4.98
C THR A 150 9.17 -19.66 5.58
N PHE A 151 9.73 -18.47 5.85
CA PHE A 151 11.02 -18.35 6.52
C PHE A 151 11.00 -18.94 7.95
N ALA A 152 9.94 -18.68 8.70
CA ALA A 152 9.76 -19.24 10.04
C ALA A 152 9.55 -20.77 10.00
N GLY A 153 8.72 -21.27 9.08
CA GLY A 153 8.39 -22.70 8.96
C GLY A 153 9.54 -23.55 8.42
N TYR A 154 10.29 -23.04 7.44
CA TYR A 154 11.45 -23.74 6.87
C TYR A 154 12.57 -23.94 7.90
N HIS A 155 12.87 -22.91 8.71
CA HIS A 155 13.85 -23.04 9.78
C HIS A 155 13.36 -23.91 10.92
N ALA A 156 12.08 -23.84 11.31
CA ALA A 156 11.53 -24.76 12.31
C ALA A 156 11.63 -26.24 11.85
N ALA A 157 11.27 -26.56 10.61
CA ALA A 157 11.28 -27.94 10.11
C ALA A 157 12.70 -28.54 10.01
N LYS A 158 13.71 -27.71 9.69
CA LYS A 158 15.10 -28.17 9.50
C LYS A 158 15.84 -28.48 10.82
N HIS A 159 15.34 -28.01 11.96
CA HIS A 159 15.93 -28.29 13.28
C HIS A 159 15.26 -29.44 14.04
N PHE A 160 14.13 -29.95 13.54
CA PHE A 160 13.38 -31.06 14.14
C PHE A 160 13.49 -32.38 13.34
N LEU A 161 14.22 -32.40 12.23
CA LEU A 161 14.57 -33.57 11.41
C LEU A 161 16.07 -33.83 11.48
#